data_AF-S0DHD5-F1
#
_entry.id   AF-S0DHD5-F1
#
_cell.length_a   1.000
_cell.length_b   1.000
_cell.length_c   1.000
_cell.angle_alpha   90.00
_cell.angle_beta   90.00
_cell.angle_gamma   90.00
#
_symmetry.space_group_name_H-M   'P 1'
#
loop_
_entity.id
_entity.type
_entity.pdbx_description
1 polymer ?
#
loop_
_entity_poly.entity_id
_entity_poly.type
_entity_poly.pdbx_seq_one_letter_code
_entity_poly.pdbx_strand_id
1 'polypeptide(L)'
;MKTIKMVADELDVTKQTIVNNAKSLNISFEKENGINYINDNDYLKIVEKITKKVNKTKNKDSVKKELFNENTSEIKKDIYNHSNNSKILQTRINELEKQIEMFEARAKNDEKYIDNLTKQLDQQNSNVNTLNKLLENQQILALESNRKIQRLESELEEEKQLNYSANKRMDTEFKETKYNTNSINIDSDNQERKMTSRFNDVIKDKNENKQPNSESQETDYIEDNQKDIGIKENQSKKSLWHRLFGN
;
A
#
# COMPACT_ATOMS: atom_id res chain seq x y z
N MET A 1 10.92 6.58 33.27
CA MET A 1 9.55 7.13 33.49
C MET A 1 8.51 6.11 33.06
N LYS A 2 7.55 5.79 33.93
CA LYS A 2 6.46 4.84 33.65
C LYS A 2 5.10 5.53 33.74
N THR A 3 4.13 5.12 32.94
CA THR A 3 2.76 5.63 33.06
C THR A 3 2.04 5.01 34.27
N ILE A 4 1.05 5.72 34.83
CA ILE A 4 0.21 5.17 35.90
C ILE A 4 -0.44 3.83 35.50
N LYS A 5 -0.82 3.69 34.22
CA LYS A 5 -1.40 2.44 33.71
C LYS A 5 -0.40 1.29 33.79
N MET A 6 0.82 1.48 33.28
CA MET A 6 1.85 0.44 33.31
C MET A 6 2.19 0.01 34.73
N VAL A 7 2.28 0.95 35.66
CA VAL A 7 2.57 0.67 37.08
C VAL A 7 1.43 -0.09 37.75
N ALA A 8 0.18 0.25 37.43
CA ALA A 8 -1.00 -0.45 37.93
C ALA A 8 -1.04 -1.90 37.44
N ASP A 9 -0.78 -2.11 36.14
CA ASP A 9 -0.77 -3.42 35.52
C ASP A 9 0.39 -4.30 36.04
N GLU A 10 1.58 -3.73 36.30
CA GLU A 10 2.75 -4.46 36.84
C GLU A 10 2.56 -4.91 38.29
N LEU A 11 1.84 -4.12 39.10
CA LEU A 11 1.60 -4.41 40.52
C LEU A 11 0.27 -5.15 40.79
N ASP A 12 -0.49 -5.45 39.74
CA ASP A 12 -1.85 -6.02 39.83
C ASP A 12 -2.76 -5.23 40.78
N VAL A 13 -2.74 -3.90 40.64
CA VAL A 13 -3.57 -2.98 41.44
C VAL A 13 -4.29 -1.98 40.54
N THR A 14 -5.36 -1.37 41.04
CA THR A 14 -6.05 -0.34 40.28
C THR A 14 -5.18 0.92 40.11
N LYS A 15 -5.37 1.66 39.01
CA LYS A 15 -4.76 2.99 38.80
C LYS A 15 -5.00 3.93 39.98
N GLN A 16 -6.18 3.84 40.60
CA GLN A 16 -6.54 4.64 41.78
C GLN A 16 -5.67 4.31 42.99
N THR A 17 -5.32 3.03 43.18
CA THR A 17 -4.39 2.61 44.24
C THR A 17 -3.02 3.27 44.07
N ILE A 18 -2.51 3.36 42.84
CA ILE A 18 -1.26 4.06 42.54
C ILE A 18 -1.38 5.54 42.88
N VAL A 19 -2.45 6.20 42.42
CA VAL A 19 -2.71 7.63 42.68
C VAL A 19 -2.79 7.93 44.18
N ASN A 20 -3.51 7.11 44.95
CA ASN A 20 -3.67 7.32 46.39
C ASN A 20 -2.35 7.15 47.15
N ASN A 21 -1.54 6.15 46.78
CA ASN A 21 -0.23 5.95 47.42
C ASN A 21 0.75 7.06 47.03
N ALA A 22 0.76 7.52 45.78
CA ALA A 22 1.56 8.67 45.34
C ALA A 22 1.19 9.95 46.11
N LYS A 23 -0.12 10.27 46.22
CA LYS A 23 -0.61 11.40 47.03
C LYS A 23 -0.14 11.31 48.49
N SER A 24 -0.21 10.12 49.09
CA SER A 24 0.23 9.90 50.46
C SER A 24 1.75 9.94 50.66
N LEU A 25 2.52 9.95 49.57
CA LEU A 25 3.98 10.09 49.55
C LEU A 25 4.42 11.48 49.06
N ASN A 26 3.46 12.38 48.81
CA ASN A 26 3.69 13.70 48.23
C ASN A 26 4.45 13.65 46.88
N ILE A 27 4.16 12.64 46.07
CA ILE A 27 4.74 12.45 44.74
C ILE A 27 3.83 13.13 43.71
N SER A 28 4.40 14.04 42.91
CA SER A 28 3.73 14.65 41.76
C SER A 28 3.90 13.80 40.51
N PHE A 29 2.94 13.90 39.59
CA PHE A 29 3.02 13.27 38.27
C PHE A 29 3.45 14.29 37.23
N GLU A 30 4.32 13.86 36.32
CA GLU A 30 4.65 14.64 35.13
C GLU A 30 3.59 14.37 34.05
N LYS A 31 3.05 15.44 33.46
CA LYS A 31 1.98 15.33 32.48
C LYS A 31 2.52 15.65 31.09
N GLU A 32 2.53 14.64 30.23
CA GLU A 32 2.93 14.77 28.83
C GLU A 32 1.80 14.24 27.95
N ASN A 33 1.33 15.04 26.98
CA ASN A 33 0.26 14.66 26.05
C ASN A 33 -1.03 14.13 26.72
N GLY A 34 -1.37 14.66 27.90
CA GLY A 34 -2.56 14.23 28.65
C GLY A 34 -2.38 12.94 29.45
N ILE A 35 -1.19 12.33 29.43
CA ILE A 35 -0.85 11.11 30.16
C ILE A 35 0.03 11.47 31.36
N ASN A 36 -0.25 10.85 32.50
CA ASN A 36 0.53 11.03 33.73
C ASN A 36 1.64 9.99 33.85
N TYR A 37 2.86 10.47 34.08
CA TYR A 37 4.08 9.70 34.23
C TYR A 37 4.64 9.81 35.65
N ILE A 38 5.32 8.75 36.06
CA ILE A 38 6.00 8.60 37.34
C ILE A 38 7.50 8.41 37.06
N ASN A 39 8.33 9.18 37.76
CA ASN A 39 9.78 9.03 37.71
C ASN A 39 10.23 7.73 38.38
N ASP A 40 11.33 7.15 37.91
CA ASP A 40 11.72 5.80 38.31
C ASP A 40 12.06 5.72 39.82
N ASN A 41 12.60 6.81 40.39
CA ASN A 41 12.84 6.92 41.84
C ASN A 41 11.53 6.94 42.66
N ASP A 42 10.50 7.62 42.15
CA ASP A 42 9.22 7.74 42.84
C ASP A 42 8.34 6.50 42.66
N TYR A 43 8.51 5.80 41.52
CA TYR A 43 7.94 4.48 41.29
C TYR A 43 8.37 3.49 42.38
N LEU A 44 9.67 3.40 42.69
CA LEU A 44 10.18 2.48 43.71
C LEU A 44 9.56 2.72 45.09
N LYS A 45 9.41 3.98 45.49
CA LYS A 45 8.78 4.34 46.78
C LYS A 45 7.31 3.89 46.84
N ILE A 46 6.59 4.01 45.73
CA ILE A 46 5.19 3.58 45.63
C ILE A 46 5.08 2.06 45.71
N VAL A 47 5.94 1.34 44.96
CA VAL A 47 6.02 -0.13 44.99
C VAL A 47 6.25 -0.61 46.40
N GLU A 48 7.32 -0.15 47.07
CA GLU A 48 7.65 -0.59 48.43
C GLU A 48 6.48 -0.42 49.41
N LYS A 49 5.78 0.71 49.34
CA LYS A 49 4.63 0.99 50.22
C LYS A 49 3.47 0.03 49.98
N ILE A 50 3.21 -0.31 48.72
CA ILE A 50 2.16 -1.25 48.33
C ILE A 50 2.54 -2.67 48.81
N THR A 51 3.75 -3.13 48.53
CA THR A 51 4.19 -4.50 48.90
C THR A 51 4.27 -4.69 50.42
N LYS A 52 4.76 -3.69 51.17
CA LYS A 52 4.78 -3.74 52.66
C LYS A 52 3.37 -3.84 53.25
N LYS A 53 2.38 -3.15 52.67
CA LYS A 53 0.97 -3.24 53.11
C LYS A 53 0.35 -4.61 52.80
N VAL A 54 0.62 -5.17 51.62
CA VAL A 54 0.12 -6.49 51.24
C VAL A 54 0.64 -7.56 52.19
N ASN A 55 1.95 -7.54 52.52
CA ASN A 55 2.55 -8.52 53.43
C ASN A 55 2.03 -8.40 54.87
N LYS A 56 1.78 -7.17 55.37
CA LYS A 56 1.20 -6.97 56.70
C LYS A 56 -0.24 -7.48 56.81
N THR A 57 -1.00 -7.44 55.72
CA THR A 57 -2.38 -7.94 55.69
C THR A 57 -2.40 -9.47 55.71
N LYS A 58 -1.57 -10.12 54.88
CA LYS A 58 -1.44 -11.58 54.83
C LYS A 58 -0.96 -12.21 56.15
N ASN A 59 -0.02 -11.58 56.86
CA ASN A 59 0.47 -12.09 58.15
C ASN A 59 -0.51 -11.92 59.31
N LYS A 60 -1.53 -11.06 59.18
CA LYS A 60 -2.53 -10.86 60.24
C LYS A 60 -3.64 -11.92 60.20
N ASP A 61 -3.89 -12.47 59.01
CA ASP A 61 -4.89 -13.51 58.79
C ASP A 61 -4.41 -14.92 59.19
N SER A 62 -3.09 -15.14 59.29
CA SER A 62 -2.50 -16.44 59.65
C SER A 62 -2.31 -16.72 61.14
N VAL A 63 -2.44 -15.72 62.03
CA VAL A 63 -2.09 -15.84 63.47
C VAL A 63 -3.26 -16.36 64.35
N LYS A 64 -4.46 -16.60 63.80
CA LYS A 64 -5.65 -16.94 64.60
C LYS A 64 -5.90 -18.44 64.89
N LYS A 65 -4.99 -19.36 64.55
CA LYS A 65 -5.18 -20.78 64.83
C LYS A 65 -3.99 -21.38 65.58
N GLU A 66 -4.34 -22.09 66.66
CA GLU A 66 -3.57 -23.13 67.35
C GLU A 66 -2.81 -22.74 68.63
N LEU A 67 -3.57 -22.79 69.74
CA LEU A 67 -3.10 -23.38 71.01
C LEU A 67 -3.68 -24.81 71.07
N PHE A 68 -2.84 -25.84 71.21
CA PHE A 68 -2.97 -26.98 72.16
C PHE A 68 -2.03 -28.16 71.83
N ASN A 69 -1.23 -28.51 72.85
CA ASN A 69 -0.68 -29.80 73.30
C ASN A 69 0.34 -30.63 72.47
N GLU A 70 1.52 -30.72 73.07
CA GLU A 70 2.62 -31.68 72.88
C GLU A 70 2.16 -33.10 73.33
N ASN A 71 2.41 -34.22 72.65
CA ASN A 71 3.67 -34.97 72.67
C ASN A 71 3.60 -36.21 71.74
N THR A 72 3.37 -35.99 70.43
CA THR A 72 3.65 -36.98 69.35
C THR A 72 4.20 -36.29 68.09
N SER A 73 4.82 -35.12 68.26
CA SER A 73 4.81 -34.07 67.24
C SER A 73 5.89 -34.18 66.17
N GLU A 74 7.00 -34.86 66.39
CA GLU A 74 8.14 -34.76 65.45
C GLU A 74 7.94 -35.62 64.19
N ILE A 75 7.51 -36.87 64.32
CA ILE A 75 7.33 -37.77 63.16
C ILE A 75 6.06 -37.45 62.36
N LYS A 76 5.00 -36.95 63.00
CA LYS A 76 3.75 -36.53 62.31
C LYS A 76 3.88 -35.17 61.64
N LYS A 77 4.69 -34.24 62.17
CA LYS A 77 4.92 -32.92 61.55
C LYS A 77 5.61 -33.06 60.20
N ASP A 78 6.58 -33.96 60.06
CA ASP A 78 7.31 -34.11 58.79
C ASP A 78 6.44 -34.72 57.68
N ILE A 79 5.59 -35.69 58.00
CA ILE A 79 4.65 -36.30 57.03
C ILE A 79 3.55 -35.30 56.64
N TYR A 80 3.01 -34.54 57.60
CA TYR A 80 1.96 -33.55 57.34
C TYR A 80 2.51 -32.34 56.56
N ASN A 81 3.74 -31.91 56.86
CA ASN A 81 4.42 -30.83 56.13
C ASN A 81 4.78 -31.26 54.70
N HIS A 82 5.27 -32.48 54.49
CA HIS A 82 5.59 -32.98 53.16
C HIS A 82 4.34 -33.19 52.28
N SER A 83 3.26 -33.74 52.85
CA SER A 83 1.98 -33.94 52.14
C SER A 83 1.31 -32.61 51.75
N ASN A 84 1.35 -31.60 52.63
CA ASN A 84 0.85 -30.27 52.30
C ASN A 84 1.70 -29.59 51.22
N ASN A 85 3.03 -29.75 51.27
CA ASN A 85 3.91 -29.20 50.24
C ASN A 85 3.67 -29.85 48.87
N SER A 86 3.44 -31.17 48.83
CA SER A 86 3.08 -31.89 47.60
C SER A 86 1.75 -31.40 47.00
N LYS A 87 0.71 -31.18 47.82
CA LYS A 87 -0.56 -30.60 47.34
C LYS A 87 -0.40 -29.17 46.81
N ILE A 88 0.40 -28.36 47.50
CA ILE A 88 0.70 -26.97 47.08
C ILE A 88 1.44 -26.97 45.74
N LEU A 89 2.44 -27.85 45.57
CA LEU A 89 3.16 -28.01 44.30
C LEU A 89 2.22 -28.46 43.18
N GLN A 90 1.32 -29.41 43.44
CA GLN A 90 0.33 -29.85 42.45
C GLN A 90 -0.60 -28.70 42.03
N THR A 91 -1.10 -27.89 42.97
CA THR A 91 -1.90 -26.72 42.63
C THR A 91 -1.11 -25.70 41.81
N ARG A 92 0.18 -25.53 42.11
CA ARG A 92 1.05 -24.62 41.37
C ARG A 92 1.32 -25.10 39.95
N ILE A 93 1.50 -26.40 39.76
CA ILE A 93 1.64 -27.03 38.43
C ILE A 93 0.38 -26.75 37.62
N ASN A 94 -0.81 -27.02 38.16
CA ASN A 94 -2.07 -26.79 37.45
C ASN A 94 -2.27 -25.30 37.10
N GLU A 95 -1.87 -24.36 37.98
CA GLU A 95 -1.90 -22.92 37.69
C GLU A 95 -0.96 -22.55 36.53
N LEU A 96 0.24 -23.14 36.49
CA LEU A 96 1.22 -22.92 35.42
C LEU A 96 0.73 -23.52 34.10
N GLU A 97 0.16 -24.71 34.11
CA GLU A 97 -0.44 -25.34 32.92
C GLU A 97 -1.53 -24.44 32.32
N LYS A 98 -2.41 -23.89 33.15
CA LYS A 98 -3.44 -22.93 32.71
C LYS A 98 -2.83 -21.65 32.13
N GLN A 99 -1.75 -21.14 32.71
CA GLN A 99 -1.04 -19.99 32.16
C GLN A 99 -0.43 -20.30 30.79
N ILE A 100 0.18 -21.48 30.62
CA ILE A 100 0.74 -21.94 29.35
C ILE A 100 -0.37 -21.99 28.29
N GLU A 101 -1.52 -22.60 28.58
CA GLU A 101 -2.66 -22.67 27.66
C GLU A 101 -3.14 -21.27 27.23
N MET A 102 -3.22 -20.32 28.17
CA MET A 102 -3.58 -18.94 27.87
C MET A 102 -2.54 -18.24 26.96
N PHE A 103 -1.25 -18.49 27.18
CA PHE A 103 -0.19 -17.93 26.34
C PHE A 103 -0.20 -18.55 24.93
N GLU A 104 -0.44 -19.85 24.80
CA GLU A 104 -0.58 -20.52 23.50
C GLU A 104 -1.78 -19.97 22.72
N ALA A 105 -2.93 -19.79 23.37
CA ALA A 105 -4.11 -19.21 22.74
C ALA A 105 -3.86 -17.77 22.27
N ARG A 106 -3.14 -16.97 23.07
CA ARG A 106 -2.73 -15.61 22.70
C ARG A 106 -1.78 -15.62 21.50
N ALA A 107 -0.74 -16.45 21.54
CA ALA A 107 0.24 -16.56 20.46
C ALA A 107 -0.43 -16.94 19.12
N LYS A 108 -1.37 -17.90 19.14
CA LYS A 108 -2.16 -18.27 17.94
C LYS A 108 -3.04 -17.13 17.43
N ASN A 109 -3.55 -16.27 18.31
CA ASN A 109 -4.33 -15.10 17.90
C ASN A 109 -3.43 -14.04 17.26
N ASP A 110 -2.31 -13.74 17.91
CA ASP A 110 -1.31 -12.79 17.45
C ASP A 110 -0.74 -13.22 16.08
N GLU A 111 -0.47 -14.51 15.89
CA GLU A 111 -0.02 -15.08 14.61
C GLU A 111 -1.04 -14.84 13.50
N LYS A 112 -2.34 -15.07 13.76
CA LYS A 112 -3.41 -14.79 12.80
C LYS A 112 -3.53 -13.29 12.48
N TYR A 113 -3.35 -12.44 13.48
CA TYR A 113 -3.38 -10.99 13.29
C TYR A 113 -2.20 -10.51 12.42
N ILE A 114 -0.99 -11.03 12.69
CA ILE A 114 0.22 -10.76 11.89
C ILE A 114 0.06 -11.26 10.45
N ASP A 115 -0.47 -12.46 10.24
CA ASP A 115 -0.75 -12.99 8.90
C ASP A 115 -1.74 -12.09 8.12
N ASN A 116 -2.78 -11.60 8.78
CA ASN A 116 -3.72 -10.67 8.16
C ASN A 116 -3.05 -9.35 7.74
N LEU A 117 -2.25 -8.76 8.63
CA LEU A 117 -1.50 -7.53 8.32
C LEU A 117 -0.50 -7.74 7.18
N THR A 118 0.16 -8.90 7.14
CA THR A 118 1.11 -9.26 6.09
C THR A 118 0.40 -9.34 4.74
N LYS A 119 -0.77 -10.00 4.67
CA LYS A 119 -1.60 -10.04 3.46
C LYS A 119 -2.05 -8.66 2.99
N GLN A 120 -2.42 -7.77 3.91
CA GLN A 120 -2.78 -6.39 3.56
C GLN A 120 -1.59 -5.62 2.99
N LEU A 121 -0.41 -5.78 3.59
CA LEU A 121 0.83 -5.15 3.12
C LEU A 121 1.22 -5.64 1.73
N ASP A 122 1.15 -6.94 1.48
CA ASP A 122 1.43 -7.54 0.17
C ASP A 122 0.47 -7.01 -0.91
N GLN A 123 -0.82 -6.88 -0.57
CA GLN A 123 -1.81 -6.28 -1.47
C GLN A 123 -1.48 -4.82 -1.78
N GLN A 124 -1.13 -4.02 -0.76
CA GLN A 124 -0.74 -2.62 -0.97
C GLN A 124 0.51 -2.51 -1.85
N ASN A 125 1.53 -3.32 -1.60
CA ASN A 125 2.75 -3.38 -2.42
C ASN A 125 2.44 -3.74 -3.88
N SER A 126 1.54 -4.71 -4.11
CA SER A 126 1.11 -5.08 -5.46
C SER A 126 0.40 -3.93 -6.19
N ASN A 127 -0.46 -3.20 -5.48
CA ASN A 127 -1.15 -2.02 -6.03
C ASN A 127 -0.15 -0.91 -6.40
N VAL A 128 0.81 -0.62 -5.51
CA VAL A 128 1.87 0.36 -5.78
C VAL A 128 2.69 -0.03 -7.01
N ASN A 129 3.06 -1.30 -7.14
CA ASN A 129 3.81 -1.79 -8.30
C ASN A 129 3.01 -1.64 -9.60
N THR A 130 1.70 -1.89 -9.57
CA THR A 130 0.83 -1.70 -10.73
C THR A 130 0.71 -0.23 -11.11
N LEU A 131 0.53 0.65 -10.13
CA LEU A 131 0.50 2.11 -10.35
C LEU A 131 1.81 2.63 -10.91
N ASN A 132 2.95 2.15 -10.42
CA ASN A 132 4.27 2.52 -10.92
C ASN A 132 4.45 2.12 -12.40
N LYS A 133 4.08 0.89 -12.78
CA LYS A 133 4.11 0.45 -14.19
C LYS A 133 3.21 1.30 -15.09
N LEU A 134 2.02 1.66 -14.61
CA LEU A 134 1.11 2.53 -15.36
C LEU A 134 1.71 3.92 -15.56
N LEU A 135 2.31 4.49 -14.51
CA LEU A 135 2.98 5.78 -14.57
C LEU A 135 4.17 5.76 -15.53
N GLU A 136 5.00 4.72 -15.46
CA GLU A 136 6.12 4.51 -16.39
C GLU A 136 5.65 4.46 -17.84
N ASN A 137 4.60 3.67 -18.13
CA ASN A 137 4.02 3.59 -19.46
C ASN A 137 3.49 4.95 -19.95
N GLN A 138 2.83 5.71 -19.09
CA GLN A 138 2.35 7.06 -19.44
C GLN A 138 3.51 8.01 -19.77
N GLN A 139 4.61 7.93 -19.00
CA GLN A 139 5.81 8.73 -19.27
C GLN A 139 6.46 8.36 -20.60
N ILE A 140 6.59 7.06 -20.90
CA ILE A 140 7.13 6.58 -22.18
C ILE A 140 6.27 7.09 -23.35
N LEU A 141 4.94 6.95 -23.26
CA LEU A 141 4.02 7.42 -24.30
C LEU A 141 4.08 8.94 -24.49
N ALA A 142 4.20 9.72 -23.41
CA ALA A 142 4.36 11.16 -23.49
C ALA A 142 5.68 11.55 -24.21
N LEU A 143 6.77 10.87 -23.90
CA LEU A 143 8.06 11.11 -24.56
C LEU A 143 8.03 10.72 -26.05
N GLU A 144 7.43 9.59 -26.39
CA GLU A 144 7.29 9.13 -27.78
C GLU A 144 6.39 10.03 -28.61
N SER A 145 5.25 10.44 -28.06
CA SER A 145 4.34 11.37 -28.73
C SER A 145 4.98 12.74 -28.94
N ASN A 146 5.68 13.29 -27.95
CA ASN A 146 6.43 14.54 -28.10
C ASN A 146 7.50 14.44 -29.19
N ARG A 147 8.23 13.32 -29.27
CA ARG A 147 9.18 13.07 -30.36
C ARG A 147 8.50 13.02 -31.73
N LYS A 148 7.31 12.41 -31.82
CA LYS A 148 6.55 12.36 -33.07
C LYS A 148 6.02 13.74 -33.48
N ILE A 149 5.55 14.53 -32.53
CA ILE A 149 5.12 15.92 -32.75
C ILE A 149 6.27 16.75 -33.32
N GLN A 150 7.46 16.70 -32.71
CA GLN A 150 8.63 17.45 -33.20
C GLN A 150 9.01 17.10 -34.65
N ARG A 151 8.91 15.83 -35.04
CA ARG A 151 9.16 15.40 -36.43
C ARG A 151 8.11 15.98 -37.38
N LEU A 152 6.82 15.86 -37.03
CA LEU A 152 5.73 16.39 -37.84
C LEU A 152 5.80 17.92 -37.97
N GLU A 153 6.17 18.63 -36.90
CA GLU A 153 6.38 20.08 -36.93
C GLU A 153 7.54 20.46 -37.86
N SER A 154 8.61 19.66 -37.88
CA SER A 154 9.76 19.87 -38.77
C SER A 154 9.39 19.62 -40.24
N GLU A 155 8.68 18.53 -40.52
CA GLU A 155 8.15 18.19 -41.85
C GLU A 155 7.19 19.29 -42.36
N LEU A 156 6.27 19.75 -41.51
CA LEU A 156 5.33 20.82 -41.85
C LEU A 156 6.03 22.16 -42.13
N GLU A 157 7.08 22.48 -41.38
CA GLU A 157 7.87 23.69 -41.63
C GLU A 157 8.64 23.57 -42.95
N GLU A 158 9.24 22.43 -43.24
CA GLU A 158 9.89 22.16 -44.54
C GLU A 158 8.90 22.31 -45.71
N GLU A 159 7.71 21.74 -45.63
CA GLU A 159 6.66 21.88 -46.65
C GLU A 159 6.27 23.34 -46.88
N LYS A 160 6.13 24.13 -45.80
CA LYS A 160 5.86 25.58 -45.92
C LYS A 160 6.99 26.29 -46.65
N GLN A 161 8.24 26.04 -46.27
CA GLN A 161 9.41 26.67 -46.91
C GLN A 161 9.50 26.29 -48.40
N LEU A 162 9.25 25.03 -48.75
CA LEU A 162 9.20 24.56 -50.13
C LEU A 162 8.08 25.26 -50.92
N ASN A 163 6.88 25.38 -50.36
CA ASN A 163 5.75 26.05 -51.01
C ASN A 163 6.02 27.55 -51.25
N TYR A 164 6.59 28.27 -50.27
CA TYR A 164 7.02 29.66 -50.47
C TYR A 164 8.07 29.78 -51.58
N SER A 165 9.02 28.84 -51.67
CA SER A 165 10.04 28.85 -52.71
C SER A 165 9.47 28.53 -54.10
N ALA A 166 8.50 27.62 -54.21
CA ALA A 166 7.82 27.26 -55.44
C ALA A 166 6.99 28.45 -55.98
N ASN A 167 6.21 29.12 -55.12
CA ASN A 167 5.46 30.31 -55.51
C ASN A 167 6.37 31.46 -55.96
N LYS A 168 7.50 31.68 -55.27
CA LYS A 168 8.47 32.70 -55.68
C LYS A 168 9.09 32.41 -57.06
N ARG A 169 9.35 31.13 -57.38
CA ARG A 169 9.83 30.70 -58.71
C ARG A 169 8.79 30.92 -59.79
N MET A 170 7.52 30.57 -59.53
CA MET A 170 6.41 30.81 -60.47
C MET A 170 6.17 32.32 -60.69
N ASP A 171 6.32 33.15 -59.65
CA ASP A 171 6.21 34.60 -59.78
C ASP A 171 7.36 35.22 -60.59
N THR A 172 8.59 34.69 -60.47
CA THR A 172 9.71 35.11 -61.33
C THR A 172 9.54 34.62 -62.77
N GLU A 173 9.07 33.39 -62.98
CA GLU A 173 8.84 32.82 -64.31
C GLU A 173 7.66 33.52 -65.02
N PHE A 174 6.61 33.91 -64.29
CA PHE A 174 5.51 34.74 -64.81
C PHE A 174 5.95 36.17 -65.15
N LYS A 175 6.91 36.72 -64.40
CA LYS A 175 7.52 38.02 -64.74
C LYS A 175 8.44 37.90 -65.95
N GLU A 176 9.31 36.90 -65.99
CA GLU A 176 10.22 36.67 -67.12
C GLU A 176 9.47 36.38 -68.42
N THR A 177 8.38 35.60 -68.39
CA THR A 177 7.52 35.37 -69.57
C THR A 177 6.79 36.63 -70.01
N LYS A 178 6.38 37.53 -69.10
CA LYS A 178 5.84 38.86 -69.46
C LYS A 178 6.89 39.79 -70.05
N TYR A 179 8.12 39.79 -69.55
CA TYR A 179 9.20 40.61 -70.10
C TYR A 179 9.76 40.06 -71.42
N ASN A 180 9.63 38.76 -71.69
CA ASN A 180 10.06 38.16 -72.96
C ASN A 180 8.98 38.21 -74.06
N THR A 181 7.69 38.31 -73.69
CA THR A 181 6.58 38.47 -74.66
C THR A 181 6.28 39.93 -75.03
N ASN A 182 6.81 40.91 -74.30
CA ASN A 182 6.65 42.33 -74.59
C ASN A 182 7.57 42.86 -75.72
N SER A 183 8.05 41.99 -76.61
CA SER A 183 8.84 42.39 -77.79
C SER A 183 8.25 41.93 -79.12
N ILE A 184 6.92 41.83 -79.26
CA ILE A 184 6.27 42.01 -80.56
C ILE A 184 5.04 42.91 -80.35
N ASN A 185 5.12 44.13 -80.88
CA ASN A 185 4.00 45.06 -80.99
C ASN A 185 3.17 44.68 -82.21
N ILE A 186 1.94 44.16 -82.02
CA ILE A 186 0.87 44.25 -83.02
C ILE A 186 -0.46 44.44 -82.27
N ASP A 187 -1.14 45.54 -82.60
CA ASP A 187 -2.49 45.90 -82.19
C ASP A 187 -3.51 44.77 -82.41
N SER A 188 -4.39 44.51 -81.43
CA SER A 188 -5.86 44.39 -81.62
C SER A 188 -6.58 43.94 -80.36
N ASP A 189 -7.57 44.75 -80.00
CA ASP A 189 -8.91 44.46 -79.48
C ASP A 189 -9.14 43.55 -78.26
N ASN A 190 -9.84 44.17 -77.31
CA ASN A 190 -10.64 43.60 -76.23
C ASN A 190 -11.30 42.25 -76.56
N GLN A 191 -11.04 41.25 -75.72
CA GLN A 191 -12.09 40.31 -75.33
C GLN A 191 -11.84 39.73 -73.94
N GLU A 192 -12.67 40.20 -73.01
CA GLU A 192 -12.92 39.63 -71.71
C GLU A 192 -13.36 38.16 -71.86
N ARG A 193 -12.57 37.20 -71.37
CA ARG A 193 -13.02 35.81 -71.21
C ARG A 193 -12.70 35.30 -69.81
N LYS A 194 -13.75 35.24 -68.99
CA LYS A 194 -13.92 34.32 -67.86
C LYS A 194 -13.37 32.93 -68.20
N MET A 195 -12.48 32.40 -67.37
CA MET A 195 -12.23 30.96 -67.30
C MET A 195 -12.39 30.51 -65.85
N THR A 196 -13.52 29.84 -65.66
CA THR A 196 -14.02 29.10 -64.50
C THR A 196 -12.99 28.20 -63.84
N SER A 197 -12.97 28.23 -62.51
CA SER A 197 -12.42 27.16 -61.66
C SER A 197 -13.12 25.84 -61.98
N ARG A 198 -12.36 24.83 -62.43
CA ARG A 198 -12.81 23.44 -62.45
C ARG A 198 -12.00 22.64 -61.45
N PHE A 199 -12.66 22.36 -60.33
CA PHE A 199 -12.37 21.21 -59.48
C PHE A 199 -12.30 19.95 -60.35
N ASN A 200 -11.26 19.15 -60.15
CA ASN A 200 -11.28 17.73 -60.50
C ASN A 200 -10.72 16.96 -59.31
N ASP A 201 -11.63 16.46 -58.49
CA ASP A 201 -11.40 15.31 -57.64
C ASP A 201 -10.97 14.13 -58.51
N VAL A 202 -9.82 13.53 -58.20
CA VAL A 202 -9.49 12.17 -58.62
C VAL A 202 -9.04 11.40 -57.39
N ILE A 203 -10.02 10.81 -56.71
CA ILE A 203 -9.79 9.66 -55.83
C ILE A 203 -9.45 8.48 -56.74
N LYS A 204 -8.31 7.84 -56.49
CA LYS A 204 -8.02 6.52 -57.04
C LYS A 204 -7.35 5.66 -55.98
N ASP A 205 -8.18 4.87 -55.32
CA ASP A 205 -7.76 3.68 -54.59
C ASP A 205 -7.01 2.73 -55.52
N LYS A 206 -5.82 2.29 -55.11
CA LYS A 206 -5.31 0.95 -55.37
C LYS A 206 -4.44 0.46 -54.21
N ASN A 207 -5.00 -0.50 -53.49
CA ASN A 207 -4.25 -1.54 -52.78
C ASN A 207 -3.22 -2.18 -53.71
N GLU A 208 -2.01 -2.45 -53.20
CA GLU A 208 -1.40 -3.80 -53.24
C GLU A 208 -0.10 -3.86 -52.41
N ASN A 209 -0.07 -4.85 -51.52
CA ASN A 209 1.03 -5.34 -50.71
C ASN A 209 2.29 -5.67 -51.53
N LYS A 210 3.47 -5.54 -50.90
CA LYS A 210 4.52 -6.59 -50.94
C LYS A 210 5.59 -6.39 -49.85
N GLN A 211 5.56 -7.33 -48.91
CA GLN A 211 6.59 -7.71 -47.96
C GLN A 211 7.77 -8.41 -48.68
N PRO A 212 8.94 -8.55 -48.03
CA PRO A 212 9.69 -9.81 -48.16
C PRO A 212 10.00 -10.44 -46.79
N ASN A 213 9.65 -11.73 -46.69
CA ASN A 213 10.15 -12.77 -45.78
C ASN A 213 11.59 -13.16 -46.19
N SER A 214 12.45 -13.88 -45.46
CA SER A 214 12.48 -14.65 -44.18
C SER A 214 13.95 -15.10 -43.99
N GLU A 215 14.44 -15.35 -42.77
CA GLU A 215 14.81 -16.68 -42.20
C GLU A 215 15.66 -16.40 -40.94
N SER A 216 15.71 -17.15 -39.83
CA SER A 216 15.06 -18.39 -39.41
C SER A 216 15.13 -18.50 -37.88
N GLN A 217 14.21 -19.29 -37.32
CA GLN A 217 14.08 -19.64 -35.91
C GLN A 217 15.06 -20.76 -35.50
N GLU A 218 15.31 -20.88 -34.20
CA GLU A 218 15.68 -22.15 -33.57
C GLU A 218 14.60 -22.48 -32.52
N THR A 219 14.18 -23.73 -32.55
CA THR A 219 12.99 -24.33 -31.93
C THR A 219 13.29 -24.86 -30.53
N ASP A 220 12.27 -24.97 -29.66
CA ASP A 220 12.08 -26.20 -28.90
C ASP A 220 10.60 -26.43 -28.57
N TYR A 221 10.23 -27.70 -28.66
CA TYR A 221 8.89 -28.29 -28.75
C TYR A 221 8.17 -28.36 -27.39
N ILE A 222 6.83 -28.42 -27.41
CA ILE A 222 6.01 -29.48 -26.79
C ILE A 222 4.55 -29.37 -27.26
N GLU A 223 3.95 -30.55 -27.36
CA GLU A 223 2.86 -31.04 -28.20
C GLU A 223 1.46 -30.95 -27.56
N ASP A 224 0.47 -31.10 -28.45
CA ASP A 224 -0.99 -31.12 -28.34
C ASP A 224 -1.66 -31.75 -27.10
N ASN A 225 -2.86 -31.24 -26.73
CA ASN A 225 -4.14 -31.92 -27.02
C ASN A 225 -5.41 -31.25 -26.42
N GLN A 226 -6.53 -31.53 -27.11
CA GLN A 226 -7.86 -30.90 -27.11
C GLN A 226 -8.81 -31.24 -25.92
N LYS A 227 -9.95 -30.52 -25.93
CA LYS A 227 -11.30 -30.76 -25.31
C LYS A 227 -11.55 -29.99 -24.00
N ASP A 228 -12.65 -29.27 -23.77
CA ASP A 228 -14.02 -29.30 -24.32
C ASP A 228 -14.66 -27.90 -24.33
N ILE A 229 -15.48 -27.65 -25.35
CA ILE A 229 -16.34 -26.49 -25.51
C ILE A 229 -17.58 -26.68 -24.62
N GLY A 230 -17.60 -26.00 -23.48
CA GLY A 230 -18.79 -25.84 -22.64
C GLY A 230 -19.45 -24.50 -22.90
N ILE A 231 -20.52 -24.50 -23.70
CA ILE A 231 -21.41 -23.35 -23.88
C ILE A 231 -22.04 -23.01 -22.52
N LYS A 232 -21.70 -21.84 -21.96
CA LYS A 232 -22.52 -21.15 -20.94
C LYS A 232 -22.80 -19.74 -21.40
N GLU A 233 -24.06 -19.57 -21.77
CA GLU A 233 -24.70 -18.35 -22.20
C GLU A 233 -24.80 -17.33 -21.05
N ASN A 234 -24.50 -16.08 -21.39
CA ASN A 234 -24.91 -14.79 -20.80
C ASN A 234 -25.02 -14.64 -19.27
N GLN A 235 -24.06 -13.90 -18.70
CA GLN A 235 -24.38 -12.79 -17.80
C GLN A 235 -23.44 -11.61 -18.08
N SER A 236 -24.01 -10.49 -18.55
CA SER A 236 -23.27 -9.25 -18.82
C SER A 236 -22.59 -8.77 -17.54
N LYS A 237 -21.27 -8.79 -17.50
CA LYS A 237 -20.49 -8.23 -16.40
C LYS A 237 -20.67 -6.71 -16.41
N LYS A 238 -21.58 -6.19 -15.59
CA LYS A 238 -21.66 -4.74 -15.36
C LYS A 238 -20.31 -4.27 -14.82
N SER A 239 -19.72 -3.32 -15.55
CA SER A 239 -18.43 -2.70 -15.26
C SER A 239 -18.36 -2.21 -13.81
N LEU A 240 -17.18 -2.31 -13.19
CA LEU A 240 -16.86 -1.83 -11.84
C LEU A 240 -17.35 -0.39 -11.59
N TRP A 241 -17.35 0.44 -12.62
CA TRP A 241 -17.84 1.82 -12.59
C TRP A 241 -19.35 1.93 -12.31
N HIS A 242 -20.15 0.99 -12.80
CA HIS A 242 -21.60 0.96 -12.53
C HIS A 242 -21.93 0.60 -11.08
N ARG A 243 -21.03 -0.10 -10.36
CA ARG A 243 -21.22 -0.40 -8.92
C ARG A 243 -20.83 0.75 -8.01
N LEU A 244 -19.90 1.60 -8.42
CA LEU A 244 -19.41 2.69 -7.59
C LEU A 244 -20.25 3.97 -7.72
N PHE A 245 -20.95 4.16 -8.85
CA PHE A 245 -21.62 5.42 -9.16
C PHE A 245 -23.04 5.27 -9.75
N GLY A 246 -23.65 4.09 -9.69
CA GLY A 246 -25.00 3.86 -10.21
C GLY A 246 -26.07 4.08 -9.14
N ASN A 247 -27.03 4.97 -9.42
CA ASN A 247 -28.30 5.12 -8.69
C ASN A 247 -29.09 3.80 -8.62
#